data_AF-A0A2D5HKS6-F1
#
_entry.id   AF-A0A2D5HKS6-F1
#
_cell.length_a   1.000
_cell.length_b   1.000
_cell.length_c   1.000
_cell.angle_alpha   90.00
_cell.angle_beta   90.00
_cell.angle_gamma   90.00
#
_symmetry.space_group_name_H-M   'P 1'
#
loop_
_entity.id
_entity.type
_entity.pdbx_description
1 polymer ?
#
loop_
_entity_poly.entity_id
_entity_poly.type
_entity_poly.pdbx_seq_one_letter_code
_entity_poly.pdbx_strand_id
1 'polypeptide(L)'
;MSRISSFTNIEIKLPDDELIKKILIKQFSDRQLSLDEQFIEYISQRIERSYLAINNVVDIIDQLTLKYKKPVNYSLIKEAIKFHKD
;
A
#
# COMPACT_ATOMS: atom_id res chain seq x y z
N MET A 1 -23.76 -32.48 10.20
CA MET A 1 -22.48 -31.77 10.38
C MET A 1 -21.97 -31.33 9.01
N SER A 2 -21.76 -30.04 8.80
CA SER A 2 -21.29 -29.50 7.51
C SER A 2 -19.76 -29.45 7.47
N ARG A 3 -19.15 -29.77 6.32
CA ARG A 3 -17.68 -29.78 6.14
C ARG A 3 -17.01 -28.44 6.45
N ILE A 4 -17.71 -27.32 6.28
CA ILE A 4 -17.17 -25.98 6.58
C ILE A 4 -16.94 -25.79 8.09
N SER A 5 -17.75 -26.44 8.93
CA SER A 5 -17.76 -26.28 10.38
C SER A 5 -16.67 -27.11 11.08
N SER A 6 -16.01 -28.02 10.36
CA SER A 6 -14.94 -28.88 10.88
C SER A 6 -13.52 -28.30 10.72
N PHE A 7 -13.38 -27.10 10.15
CA PHE A 7 -12.08 -26.43 9.99
C PHE A 7 -11.81 -25.41 11.09
N THR A 8 -10.52 -25.21 11.41
CA THR A 8 -10.08 -24.12 12.29
C THR A 8 -10.33 -22.78 11.61
N ASN A 9 -11.22 -21.98 12.17
CA ASN A 9 -11.52 -20.65 11.65
C ASN A 9 -10.47 -19.64 12.15
N ILE A 10 -9.67 -19.08 11.24
CA ILE A 10 -8.69 -18.04 11.55
C ILE A 10 -9.05 -16.81 10.72
N GLU A 11 -9.21 -15.68 11.40
CA GLU A 11 -9.55 -14.40 10.76
C GLU A 11 -8.29 -13.62 10.37
N ILE A 12 -8.32 -13.01 9.18
CA ILE A 12 -7.32 -12.03 8.78
C ILE A 12 -7.79 -10.67 9.32
N LYS A 13 -7.04 -10.15 10.29
CA LYS A 13 -7.29 -8.83 10.86
C LYS A 13 -6.83 -7.75 9.88
N LEU A 14 -7.36 -6.53 10.03
CA LEU A 14 -6.81 -5.36 9.35
C LEU A 14 -5.35 -5.16 9.76
N PRO A 15 -4.50 -4.62 8.86
CA PRO A 15 -3.11 -4.40 9.17
C PRO A 15 -2.95 -3.26 10.18
N ASP A 16 -2.03 -3.45 11.12
CA ASP A 16 -1.54 -2.36 11.97
C ASP A 16 -0.54 -1.45 11.20
N ASP A 17 -0.11 -0.36 11.81
CA ASP A 17 0.77 0.62 11.16
C ASP A 17 2.12 0.03 10.77
N GLU A 18 2.66 -0.87 11.59
CA GLU A 18 3.94 -1.51 11.31
C GLU A 18 3.82 -2.45 10.11
N LEU A 19 2.74 -3.22 10.05
CA LEU A 19 2.44 -4.12 8.95
C LEU A 19 2.15 -3.34 7.67
N ILE A 20 1.43 -2.21 7.74
CA ILE A 20 1.23 -1.30 6.59
C ILE A 20 2.57 -0.88 6.01
N LYS A 21 3.49 -0.38 6.85
CA LYS A 21 4.82 0.08 6.41
C LYS A 21 5.63 -1.06 5.78
N LYS A 22 5.63 -2.25 6.40
CA LYS A 22 6.31 -3.44 5.87
C LYS A 22 5.74 -3.89 4.52
N ILE A 23 4.42 -3.89 4.37
CA ILE A 23 3.77 -4.23 3.10
C ILE A 23 4.10 -3.19 2.04
N LEU A 24 4.06 -1.89 2.36
CA LEU A 24 4.45 -0.83 1.43
C LEU A 24 5.89 -1.03 0.94
N ILE A 25 6.85 -1.20 1.85
CA ILE A 25 8.27 -1.44 1.52
C ILE A 25 8.40 -2.65 0.58
N LYS A 26 7.76 -3.77 0.94
CA LYS A 26 7.78 -4.99 0.14
C LYS A 26 7.20 -4.75 -1.25
N GLN A 27 6.03 -4.11 -1.34
CA GLN A 27 5.35 -3.88 -2.61
C GLN A 27 6.08 -2.93 -3.55
N PHE A 28 6.70 -1.87 -3.02
CA PHE A 28 7.56 -1.01 -3.83
C PHE A 28 8.82 -1.75 -4.28
N SER A 29 9.44 -2.53 -3.39
CA SER A 29 10.61 -3.34 -3.71
C SER A 29 10.32 -4.37 -4.82
N ASP A 30 9.17 -5.04 -4.79
CA ASP A 30 8.72 -5.96 -5.85
C ASP A 30 8.62 -5.25 -7.22
N ARG A 31 8.31 -3.95 -7.23
CA ARG A 31 8.23 -3.09 -8.42
C ARG A 31 9.56 -2.38 -8.72
N GLN A 32 10.66 -2.77 -8.07
CA GLN A 32 11.99 -2.17 -8.21
C GLN A 32 12.05 -0.68 -7.84
N LEU A 33 11.11 -0.22 -7.00
CA LEU A 33 11.08 1.12 -6.44
C LEU A 33 11.57 1.08 -4.99
N SER A 34 12.65 1.79 -4.69
CA SER A 34 13.09 2.01 -3.31
C SER A 34 12.69 3.40 -2.88
N LEU A 35 11.83 3.49 -1.87
CA LEU A 35 11.42 4.75 -1.27
C LEU A 35 12.12 4.96 0.07
N ASP A 36 12.52 6.21 0.32
CA ASP A 36 13.00 6.61 1.64
C ASP A 36 11.92 6.38 2.70
N GLU A 37 12.34 6.11 3.93
CA GLU A 37 11.46 5.86 5.07
C GLU A 37 10.46 7.00 5.30
N GLN A 38 10.87 8.25 5.08
CA GLN A 38 9.99 9.43 5.16
C GLN A 38 8.76 9.35 4.24
N PHE A 39 8.91 8.76 3.04
CA PHE A 39 7.79 8.59 2.10
C PHE A 39 6.87 7.45 2.54
N ILE A 40 7.45 6.35 3.02
CA ILE A 40 6.68 5.22 3.58
C ILE A 40 5.85 5.70 4.77
N GLU A 41 6.46 6.46 5.69
CA GLU A 41 5.77 7.08 6.83
C GLU A 41 4.64 7.98 6.35
N TYR A 42 4.93 8.87 5.41
CA TYR A 42 3.96 9.83 4.87
C TYR A 42 2.73 9.16 4.27
N ILE A 43 2.94 8.09 3.48
CA ILE A 43 1.87 7.30 2.85
C ILE A 43 1.07 6.57 3.92
N SER A 44 1.74 5.85 4.84
CA SER A 44 1.09 5.02 5.86
C SER A 44 0.13 5.82 6.74
N GLN A 45 0.45 7.09 7.05
CA GLN A 45 -0.38 7.97 7.86
C GLN A 45 -1.60 8.56 7.13
N ARG A 46 -1.71 8.39 5.81
CA ARG A 46 -2.70 9.09 4.96
C ARG A 46 -3.60 8.18 4.15
N ILE A 47 -3.29 6.90 4.07
CA ILE A 47 -4.16 5.89 3.48
C ILE A 47 -5.06 5.28 4.55
N GLU A 48 -6.14 4.63 4.12
CA GLU A 48 -6.98 3.86 5.03
C GLU A 48 -6.24 2.60 5.52
N ARG A 49 -6.58 2.12 6.73
CA ARG A 49 -6.03 0.88 7.28
C ARG A 49 -6.67 -0.34 6.62
N SER A 50 -6.42 -0.54 5.33
CA SER A 50 -6.92 -1.68 4.57
C SER A 50 -5.88 -2.17 3.56
N TYR A 51 -5.86 -3.49 3.31
CA TYR A 51 -4.95 -4.07 2.30
C TYR A 51 -5.21 -3.51 0.89
N LEU A 52 -6.47 -3.21 0.58
CA LEU A 52 -6.87 -2.62 -0.70
C LEU A 52 -6.31 -1.20 -0.87
N ALA A 53 -6.34 -0.38 0.19
CA ALA A 53 -5.76 0.95 0.16
C ALA A 53 -4.25 0.93 -0.10
N ILE A 54 -3.54 -0.02 0.52
CA ILE A 54 -2.11 -0.22 0.29
C ILE A 54 -1.85 -0.58 -1.18
N ASN A 55 -2.59 -1.54 -1.75
CA ASN A 55 -2.43 -1.92 -3.15
C ASN A 55 -2.69 -0.74 -4.09
N ASN A 56 -3.81 -0.05 -3.90
CA ASN A 56 -4.22 1.05 -4.78
C ASN A 56 -3.19 2.18 -4.79
N VAL A 57 -2.71 2.62 -3.62
CA VAL A 57 -1.72 3.71 -3.59
C VAL A 57 -0.40 3.32 -4.25
N VAL A 58 0.04 2.06 -4.08
CA VAL A 58 1.27 1.56 -4.71
C VAL A 58 1.10 1.51 -6.23
N ASP A 59 -0.03 0.97 -6.71
CA ASP A 59 -0.30 0.86 -8.15
C ASP A 59 -0.37 2.22 -8.83
N ILE A 60 -1.03 3.21 -8.19
CA ILE A 60 -1.11 4.56 -8.74
C ILE A 60 0.29 5.20 -8.76
N ILE A 61 1.09 5.06 -7.69
CA ILE A 61 2.45 5.61 -7.67
C ILE A 61 3.30 4.99 -8.79
N ASP A 62 3.26 3.66 -8.96
CA ASP A 62 3.99 2.96 -10.02
C ASP A 62 3.58 3.41 -11.42
N GLN A 63 2.28 3.58 -11.66
CA GLN A 63 1.79 4.11 -12.93
C GLN A 63 2.26 5.55 -13.18
N LEU A 64 2.23 6.41 -12.16
CA LEU A 64 2.68 7.80 -12.29
C LEU A 64 4.20 7.90 -12.50
N THR A 65 5.01 7.06 -11.84
CA THR A 65 6.47 7.05 -12.05
C THR A 65 6.82 6.62 -13.46
N LEU A 66 6.16 5.58 -13.98
CA LEU A 66 6.32 5.11 -15.36
C LEU A 66 5.86 6.17 -16.37
N LYS A 67 4.73 6.82 -16.12
CA LYS A 67 4.16 7.86 -17.00
C LYS A 67 5.06 9.09 -17.09
N TYR A 68 5.56 9.59 -15.95
CA TYR A 68 6.36 10.81 -15.91
C TYR A 68 7.87 10.57 -16.09
N LYS A 69 8.32 9.31 -16.01
CA LYS A 69 9.75 8.92 -16.02
C LYS A 69 10.59 9.71 -15.02
N LYS A 70 10.02 9.95 -13.83
CA LYS A 70 10.63 10.74 -12.76
C LYS A 70 10.69 9.93 -11.47
N PRO A 71 11.69 10.19 -10.62
CA PRO A 71 11.75 9.59 -9.30
C PRO A 71 10.53 10.01 -8.47
N VAL A 72 10.18 9.15 -7.51
CA VAL A 72 9.08 9.43 -6.58
C VAL A 72 9.43 10.66 -5.72
N ASN A 73 8.45 11.53 -5.55
CA ASN A 73 8.54 12.71 -4.70
C ASN A 73 7.19 12.98 -4.02
N TYR A 74 7.17 13.91 -3.07
CA TYR A 74 5.95 14.27 -2.33
C TYR A 74 4.80 14.73 -3.23
N SER A 75 5.08 15.41 -4.34
CA SER A 75 4.02 15.87 -5.27
C SER A 75 3.30 14.68 -5.91
N LEU A 76 4.06 13.70 -6.39
CA LEU A 76 3.53 12.49 -7.01
C LEU A 76 2.76 11.63 -6.00
N ILE A 77 3.29 11.47 -4.78
CA ILE A 77 2.61 10.73 -3.71
C ILE A 77 1.29 11.43 -3.32
N LYS A 78 1.29 12.76 -3.21
CA LYS A 78 0.08 13.52 -2.89
C LYS A 78 -0.99 13.38 -3.97
N GLU A 79 -0.58 13.36 -5.24
CA GLU A 79 -1.45 13.09 -6.38
C GLU A 79 -2.04 11.66 -6.29
N ALA A 80 -1.22 10.66 -6.01
CA ALA A 80 -1.67 9.27 -5.85
C ALA A 80 -2.67 9.07 -4.70
N ILE A 81 -2.43 9.70 -3.55
CA ILE A 81 -3.34 9.64 -2.39
C ILE A 81 -4.68 10.30 -2.72
N LYS A 82 -4.69 11.34 -3.57
CA LYS A 82 -5.93 11.98 -4.00
C LYS A 82 -6.77 11.03 -4.87
N PHE A 83 -6.16 10.37 -5.85
CA PHE A 83 -6.84 9.41 -6.73
C PHE A 83 -7.37 8.18 -5.99
N HIS A 84 -6.75 7.78 -4.88
CA HIS A 84 -7.23 6.65 -4.08
C HIS A 84 -8.56 6.96 -3.34
N LYS A 85 -8.90 8.24 -3.13
CA LYS A 85 -10.13 8.64 -2.40
C LYS A 85 -11.38 8.71 -3.28
N ASP A 86 -11.26 8.48 -4.57
CA ASP A 86 -12.37 8.45 -5.54
C ASP A 86 -12.84 6.99 -5.77
#